data_AF-A0A6J1P7I3-F1
#
_entry.id   AF-A0A6J1P7I3-F1
#
_cell.length_a   1.000
_cell.length_b   1.000
_cell.length_c   1.000
_cell.angle_alpha   90.00
_cell.angle_beta   90.00
_cell.angle_gamma   90.00
#
_symmetry.space_group_name_H-M   'P 1'
#
loop_
_entity.id
_entity.type
_entity.pdbx_description
1 polymer ?
#
loop_
_entity_poly.entity_id
_entity_poly.type
_entity_poly.pdbx_seq_one_letter_code
_entity_poly.pdbx_strand_id
1 'polypeptide(L)'
;MMQAEYQHTAETGEAQLRSFESELIDKLDVLAEAGRGDAAWRARFVSLCGALCQASPPLREAGTELVAAAARQLDALLQYRAAPPQQRMYLVPGVLRFYEEIERPHMYIRYAHRLAAMHRAAAHWAEAGLALRLHAKLLQWAELPLPPRLRHPAAPTDHRTHLQLKVSLLEEAAQLLDAGQQWELAAQVVKELVAQHERRGA
;
A
#
# COMPACT_ATOMS: atom_id res chain seq x y z
N MET A 1 35.29 1.09 21.81
CA MET A 1 35.21 -0.02 20.84
C MET A 1 33.95 -0.87 21.09
N MET A 2 33.71 -1.41 22.30
CA MET A 2 32.49 -2.20 22.59
C MET A 2 31.13 -1.48 22.40
N GLN A 3 30.98 -0.20 22.75
CA GLN A 3 29.69 0.49 22.60
C GLN A 3 29.29 0.69 21.12
N ALA A 4 30.27 0.91 20.24
CA ALA A 4 30.03 1.04 18.81
C ALA A 4 29.68 -0.31 18.17
N GLU A 5 30.31 -1.41 18.61
CA GLU A 5 30.00 -2.77 18.14
C GLU A 5 28.61 -3.23 18.62
N TYR A 6 28.21 -2.87 19.84
CA TYR A 6 26.88 -3.16 20.38
C TYR A 6 25.77 -2.38 19.66
N GLN A 7 25.98 -1.09 19.40
CA GLN A 7 25.04 -0.28 18.61
C GLN A 7 24.92 -0.80 17.18
N HIS A 8 26.03 -1.15 16.53
CA HIS A 8 26.03 -1.68 15.17
C HIS A 8 25.35 -3.06 15.08
N THR A 9 25.48 -3.92 16.09
CA THR A 9 24.80 -5.23 16.13
C THR A 9 23.31 -5.10 16.42
N ALA A 10 22.90 -4.18 17.28
CA ALA A 10 21.49 -3.87 17.53
C ALA A 10 20.80 -3.27 16.28
N GLU A 11 21.44 -2.30 15.63
CA GLU A 11 20.95 -1.69 14.37
C GLU A 11 20.84 -2.73 13.24
N THR A 12 21.79 -3.67 13.17
CA THR A 12 21.76 -4.77 12.19
C THR A 12 20.62 -5.75 12.50
N GLY A 13 20.35 -6.05 13.77
CA GLY A 13 19.26 -6.92 14.19
C GLY A 13 17.87 -6.33 13.91
N GLU A 14 17.68 -5.05 14.17
CA GLU A 14 16.43 -4.34 13.84
C GLU A 14 16.19 -4.27 12.32
N ALA A 15 17.24 -4.03 11.54
CA ALA A 15 17.13 -4.01 10.08
C ALA A 15 16.75 -5.39 9.53
N GLN A 16 17.32 -6.47 10.09
CA GLN A 16 16.98 -7.84 9.74
C GLN A 16 15.52 -8.18 10.09
N LEU A 17 15.05 -7.77 11.27
CA LEU A 17 13.68 -8.00 11.68
C LEU A 17 12.68 -7.25 10.78
N ARG A 18 12.96 -5.98 10.48
CA ARG A 18 12.14 -5.18 9.54
C ARG A 18 12.11 -5.80 8.15
N SER A 19 13.23 -6.33 7.67
CA SER A 19 13.29 -7.05 6.38
C SER A 19 12.44 -8.32 6.41
N PHE A 20 12.56 -9.13 7.47
CA PHE A 20 11.76 -10.34 7.64
C PHE A 20 10.27 -10.04 7.73
N GLU A 21 9.88 -9.02 8.51
CA GLU A 21 8.50 -8.53 8.58
C GLU A 21 7.97 -8.16 7.20
N SER A 22 8.78 -7.45 6.40
CA SER A 22 8.43 -7.07 5.02
C SER A 22 8.10 -8.30 4.18
N GLU A 23 9.00 -9.28 4.20
CA GLU A 23 8.87 -10.49 3.40
C GLU A 23 7.69 -11.35 3.84
N LEU A 24 7.45 -11.44 5.16
CA LEU A 24 6.32 -12.16 5.73
C LEU A 24 5.00 -11.55 5.25
N ILE A 25 4.84 -10.23 5.40
CA ILE A 25 3.64 -9.49 5.00
C ILE A 25 3.36 -9.65 3.51
N ASP A 26 4.39 -9.55 2.67
CA ASP A 26 4.28 -9.73 1.22
C ASP A 26 3.86 -11.15 0.86
N LYS A 27 4.44 -12.17 1.50
CA LYS A 27 4.08 -13.58 1.28
C LYS A 27 2.66 -13.89 1.75
N LEU A 28 2.22 -13.33 2.88
CA LEU A 28 0.87 -13.53 3.38
C LEU A 28 -0.18 -12.94 2.43
N ASP A 29 0.08 -11.75 1.87
CA ASP A 29 -0.80 -11.14 0.86
C ASP A 29 -0.92 -12.03 -0.39
N VAL A 30 0.21 -12.47 -0.96
CA VAL A 30 0.22 -13.35 -2.15
C VAL A 30 -0.52 -14.67 -1.89
N LEU A 31 -0.28 -15.29 -0.73
CA LEU A 31 -0.93 -16.56 -0.37
C LEU A 31 -2.43 -16.37 -0.15
N ALA A 32 -2.84 -15.30 0.52
CA ALA A 32 -4.25 -14.99 0.74
C ALA A 32 -4.98 -14.72 -0.58
N GLU A 33 -4.36 -13.97 -1.51
CA GLU A 33 -4.86 -13.72 -2.86
C GLU A 33 -5.00 -15.02 -3.67
N ALA A 34 -4.05 -15.96 -3.53
CA ALA A 34 -4.11 -17.29 -4.14
C ALA A 34 -5.12 -18.25 -3.51
N GLY A 35 -5.99 -17.75 -2.61
CA GLY A 35 -7.01 -18.54 -1.93
C GLY A 35 -6.46 -19.50 -0.88
N ARG A 36 -5.21 -19.33 -0.43
CA ARG A 36 -4.59 -20.17 0.61
C ARG A 36 -4.88 -19.61 2.00
N GLY A 37 -4.86 -20.49 3.00
CA GLY A 37 -5.15 -20.16 4.41
C GLY A 37 -6.63 -19.89 4.67
N ASP A 38 -7.08 -20.11 5.89
CA ASP A 38 -8.43 -19.86 6.39
C ASP A 38 -8.36 -19.34 7.84
N ALA A 39 -9.52 -19.06 8.47
CA ALA A 39 -9.56 -18.58 9.84
C ALA A 39 -8.88 -19.57 10.82
N ALA A 40 -8.99 -20.87 10.57
CA ALA A 40 -8.33 -21.90 11.37
C ALA A 40 -6.79 -21.85 11.21
N TRP A 41 -6.29 -21.67 9.99
CA TRP A 41 -4.87 -21.50 9.72
C TRP A 41 -4.33 -20.23 10.38
N ARG A 42 -5.05 -19.11 10.30
CA ARG A 42 -4.70 -17.86 10.99
C ARG A 42 -4.61 -18.06 12.49
N ALA A 43 -5.57 -18.77 13.10
CA ALA A 43 -5.53 -19.08 14.53
C ALA A 43 -4.30 -19.92 14.91
N ARG A 44 -3.98 -20.95 14.10
CA ARG A 44 -2.77 -21.78 14.30
C ARG A 44 -1.49 -20.96 14.14
N PHE A 45 -1.41 -20.09 13.14
CA PHE A 45 -0.26 -19.21 12.92
C PHE A 45 0.02 -18.35 14.16
N VAL A 46 -1.00 -17.66 14.67
CA VAL A 46 -0.85 -16.81 15.87
C VAL A 46 -0.46 -17.62 17.09
N SER A 47 -1.07 -18.80 17.29
CA SER A 47 -0.74 -19.66 18.43
C SER A 47 0.70 -20.15 18.37
N LEU A 48 1.16 -20.65 17.22
CA LEU A 48 2.50 -21.24 17.08
C LEU A 48 3.58 -20.17 17.11
N CYS A 49 3.44 -19.12 16.30
CA CYS A 49 4.42 -18.03 16.24
C CYS A 49 4.44 -17.25 17.56
N GLY A 50 3.29 -17.01 18.19
CA GLY A 50 3.21 -16.38 19.50
C GLY A 50 3.96 -17.18 20.58
N ALA A 51 3.79 -18.51 20.62
CA ALA A 51 4.51 -19.36 21.56
C ALA A 51 6.03 -19.32 21.32
N LEU A 52 6.48 -19.33 20.06
CA LEU A 52 7.90 -19.24 19.70
C LEU A 52 8.51 -17.89 20.12
N CYS A 53 7.79 -16.78 19.91
CA CYS A 53 8.24 -15.45 20.34
C CYS A 53 8.32 -15.35 21.87
N GLN A 54 7.36 -15.92 22.60
CA GLN A 54 7.37 -15.90 24.07
C GLN A 54 8.54 -16.70 24.67
N ALA A 55 8.88 -17.83 24.04
CA ALA A 55 9.97 -18.70 24.45
C ALA A 55 11.37 -18.08 24.24
N SER A 56 11.49 -17.05 23.40
CA SER A 56 12.75 -16.36 23.10
C SER A 56 12.77 -14.96 23.70
N PRO A 57 13.48 -14.72 24.83
CA PRO A 57 13.60 -13.39 25.45
C PRO A 57 13.97 -12.24 24.49
N PRO A 58 14.95 -12.38 23.56
CA PRO A 58 15.32 -11.27 22.69
C PRO A 58 14.26 -10.95 21.61
N LEU A 59 13.37 -11.88 21.29
CA LEU A 59 12.32 -11.72 20.26
C LEU A 59 10.94 -11.50 20.86
N ARG A 60 10.81 -11.48 22.19
CA ARG A 60 9.52 -11.49 22.85
C ARG A 60 8.67 -10.30 22.46
N GLU A 61 9.19 -9.09 22.62
CA GLU A 61 8.44 -7.86 22.35
C GLU A 61 8.21 -7.70 20.84
N ALA A 62 9.27 -7.50 20.07
CA ALA A 62 9.17 -7.24 18.63
C ALA A 62 8.55 -8.41 17.82
N GLY A 63 8.75 -9.66 18.24
CA GLY A 63 8.11 -10.82 17.63
C GLY A 63 6.61 -10.91 17.94
N THR A 64 6.19 -10.56 19.16
CA THR A 64 4.75 -10.51 19.47
C THR A 64 4.03 -9.40 18.71
N GLU A 65 4.67 -8.24 18.53
CA GLU A 65 4.14 -7.16 17.69
C GLU A 65 4.02 -7.59 16.23
N LEU A 66 5.03 -8.26 15.69
CA LEU A 66 5.00 -8.81 14.34
C LEU A 66 3.86 -9.82 14.15
N VAL A 67 3.70 -10.76 15.08
CA VAL A 67 2.61 -11.75 15.03
C VAL A 67 1.25 -11.05 15.12
N ALA A 68 1.13 -10.00 15.93
CA ALA A 68 -0.10 -9.22 16.02
C ALA A 68 -0.39 -8.44 14.72
N ALA A 69 0.62 -7.84 14.09
CA ALA A 69 0.48 -7.16 12.79
C ALA A 69 0.06 -8.14 11.69
N ALA A 70 0.73 -9.28 11.57
CA ALA A 70 0.39 -10.35 10.63
C ALA A 70 -1.03 -10.91 10.87
N ALA A 71 -1.44 -11.02 12.13
CA ALA A 71 -2.79 -11.45 12.50
C ALA A 71 -3.85 -10.45 12.01
N ARG A 72 -3.65 -9.14 12.23
CA ARG A 72 -4.56 -8.09 11.74
C ARG A 72 -4.64 -8.07 10.22
N GLN A 73 -3.51 -8.26 9.53
CA GLN A 73 -3.46 -8.39 8.07
C GLN A 73 -4.31 -9.57 7.59
N LEU A 74 -4.09 -10.75 8.18
CA LEU A 74 -4.83 -11.96 7.83
C LEU A 74 -6.33 -11.80 8.08
N ASP A 75 -6.73 -11.14 9.16
CA ASP A 75 -8.14 -10.86 9.42
C ASP A 75 -8.74 -9.99 8.31
N ALA A 76 -8.05 -8.91 7.91
CA ALA A 76 -8.50 -8.03 6.83
C ALA A 76 -8.56 -8.78 5.47
N LEU A 77 -7.54 -9.57 5.14
CA LEU A 77 -7.47 -10.32 3.87
C LEU A 77 -8.50 -11.44 3.81
N LEU A 78 -8.72 -12.17 4.90
CA LEU A 78 -9.72 -13.25 4.96
C LEU A 78 -11.14 -12.69 4.91
N GLN A 79 -11.42 -11.58 5.60
CA GLN A 79 -12.69 -10.87 5.49
C GLN A 79 -12.94 -10.38 4.06
N TYR A 80 -11.92 -9.76 3.45
CA TYR A 80 -11.98 -9.30 2.06
C TYR A 80 -12.28 -10.46 1.09
N ARG A 81 -11.63 -11.62 1.27
CA ARG A 81 -11.84 -12.79 0.42
C ARG A 81 -13.23 -13.40 0.59
N ALA A 82 -13.70 -13.51 1.84
CA ALA A 82 -15.01 -14.06 2.18
C ALA A 82 -16.17 -13.18 1.70
N ALA A 83 -15.92 -11.87 1.54
CA ALA A 83 -16.92 -10.94 1.06
C ALA A 83 -17.28 -11.17 -0.42
N PRO A 84 -18.58 -11.08 -0.78
CA PRO A 84 -19.02 -11.08 -2.17
C PRO A 84 -18.43 -9.87 -2.93
N PRO A 85 -18.26 -9.96 -4.26
CA PRO A 85 -17.60 -8.92 -5.06
C PRO A 85 -18.16 -7.51 -4.85
N GLN A 86 -19.47 -7.36 -4.67
CA GLN A 86 -20.10 -6.05 -4.42
C GLN A 86 -19.71 -5.47 -3.05
N GLN A 87 -19.44 -6.31 -2.04
CA GLN A 87 -19.06 -5.88 -0.70
C GLN A 87 -17.56 -5.63 -0.56
N ARG A 88 -16.73 -6.21 -1.44
CA ARG A 88 -15.27 -6.04 -1.41
C ARG A 88 -14.84 -4.59 -1.52
N MET A 89 -15.53 -3.78 -2.33
CA MET A 89 -15.26 -2.35 -2.49
C MET A 89 -15.26 -1.60 -1.15
N TYR A 90 -16.19 -1.92 -0.24
CA TYR A 90 -16.29 -1.30 1.08
C TYR A 90 -15.22 -1.74 2.07
N LEU A 91 -14.53 -2.85 1.79
CA LEU A 91 -13.48 -3.40 2.65
C LEU A 91 -12.09 -2.90 2.25
N VAL A 92 -11.88 -2.49 0.99
CA VAL A 92 -10.58 -1.98 0.52
C VAL A 92 -10.06 -0.79 1.35
N PRO A 93 -10.88 0.18 1.79
CA PRO A 93 -10.39 1.26 2.66
C PRO A 93 -9.72 0.77 3.95
N GLY A 94 -10.23 -0.33 4.54
CA GLY A 94 -9.61 -0.95 5.72
C GLY A 94 -8.25 -1.56 5.42
N VAL A 95 -8.12 -2.18 4.23
CA VAL A 95 -6.84 -2.74 3.75
C VAL A 95 -5.84 -1.64 3.41
N LEU A 96 -6.30 -0.55 2.80
CA LEU A 96 -5.46 0.63 2.51
C LEU A 96 -4.92 1.26 3.80
N ARG A 97 -5.79 1.48 4.80
CA ARG A 97 -5.38 2.01 6.10
C ARG A 97 -4.35 1.10 6.77
N PHE A 98 -4.55 -0.22 6.72
CA PHE A 98 -3.57 -1.17 7.24
C PHE A 98 -2.20 -0.97 6.58
N TYR A 99 -2.13 -0.95 5.24
CA TYR A 99 -0.86 -0.79 4.52
C TYR A 99 -0.24 0.60 4.66
N GLU A 100 -1.03 1.63 4.96
CA GLU A 100 -0.56 2.95 5.36
C GLU A 100 0.08 2.93 6.76
N GLU A 101 -0.58 2.31 7.74
CA GLU A 101 -0.08 2.17 9.12
C GLU A 101 1.25 1.42 9.21
N ILE A 102 1.45 0.39 8.38
CA ILE A 102 2.69 -0.39 8.34
C ILE A 102 3.70 0.12 7.29
N GLU A 103 3.47 1.31 6.72
CA GLU A 103 4.35 1.99 5.76
C GLU A 103 4.77 1.11 4.56
N ARG A 104 3.82 0.37 3.97
CA ARG A 104 4.04 -0.49 2.79
C ARG A 104 3.44 0.11 1.53
N PRO A 105 4.15 1.04 0.87
CA PRO A 105 3.56 1.79 -0.24
C PRO A 105 3.27 0.93 -1.47
N HIS A 106 4.06 -0.12 -1.76
CA HIS A 106 3.81 -0.98 -2.92
C HIS A 106 2.48 -1.74 -2.81
N MET A 107 2.16 -2.24 -1.61
CA MET A 107 0.87 -2.89 -1.35
C MET A 107 -0.28 -1.88 -1.34
N TYR A 108 -0.08 -0.73 -0.69
CA TYR A 108 -1.05 0.37 -0.71
C TYR A 108 -1.43 0.75 -2.16
N ILE A 109 -0.43 0.90 -3.04
CA ILE A 109 -0.63 1.24 -4.45
C ILE A 109 -1.42 0.13 -5.17
N ARG A 110 -1.08 -1.15 -4.97
CA ARG A 110 -1.82 -2.27 -5.59
C ARG A 110 -3.30 -2.23 -5.20
N TYR A 111 -3.63 -2.00 -3.93
CA TYR A 111 -5.01 -1.92 -3.47
C TYR A 111 -5.73 -0.64 -3.91
N ALA A 112 -5.03 0.50 -4.04
CA ALA A 112 -5.61 1.75 -4.56
C ALA A 112 -6.02 1.59 -6.03
N HIS A 113 -5.16 0.95 -6.85
CA HIS A 113 -5.49 0.62 -8.24
C HIS A 113 -6.60 -0.42 -8.36
N ARG A 114 -6.62 -1.43 -7.47
CA ARG A 114 -7.73 -2.39 -7.41
C ARG A 114 -9.06 -1.69 -7.09
N LEU A 115 -9.06 -0.77 -6.13
CA LEU A 115 -10.25 0.04 -5.81
C LEU A 115 -10.69 0.88 -7.00
N ALA A 116 -9.76 1.55 -7.67
CA ALA A 116 -10.06 2.33 -8.87
C ALA A 116 -10.66 1.45 -9.99
N ALA A 117 -10.15 0.24 -10.20
CA ALA A 117 -10.69 -0.70 -11.19
C ALA A 117 -12.11 -1.17 -10.83
N MET A 118 -12.37 -1.44 -9.54
CA MET A 118 -13.70 -1.79 -9.05
C MET A 118 -14.70 -0.66 -9.28
N HIS A 119 -14.31 0.59 -9.02
CA HIS A 119 -15.16 1.77 -9.27
C HIS A 119 -15.44 1.97 -10.76
N ARG A 120 -14.44 1.82 -11.64
CA ARG A 120 -14.65 1.88 -13.09
C ARG A 120 -15.61 0.80 -13.57
N ALA A 121 -15.47 -0.43 -13.10
CA ALA A 121 -16.37 -1.54 -13.47
C ALA A 121 -17.83 -1.30 -13.05
N ALA A 122 -18.04 -0.52 -11.98
CA ALA A 122 -19.35 -0.09 -11.51
C ALA A 122 -19.83 1.25 -12.13
N ALA A 123 -19.07 1.83 -13.08
CA ALA A 123 -19.31 3.16 -13.64
C ALA A 123 -19.33 4.31 -12.60
N HIS A 124 -18.69 4.09 -11.44
CA HIS A 124 -18.45 5.10 -10.40
C HIS A 124 -17.19 5.90 -10.74
N TRP A 125 -17.25 6.72 -11.80
CA TRP A 125 -16.08 7.37 -12.39
C TRP A 125 -15.37 8.33 -11.43
N ALA A 126 -16.14 9.12 -10.68
CA ALA A 126 -15.60 10.06 -9.72
C ALA A 126 -14.75 9.37 -8.64
N GLU A 127 -15.28 8.29 -8.07
CA GLU A 127 -14.62 7.48 -7.04
C GLU A 127 -13.39 6.77 -7.60
N ALA A 128 -13.41 6.35 -8.86
CA ALA A 128 -12.22 5.82 -9.53
C ALA A 128 -11.11 6.88 -9.62
N GLY A 129 -11.45 8.12 -9.98
CA GLY A 129 -10.51 9.24 -10.00
C GLY A 129 -9.95 9.56 -8.62
N LEU A 130 -10.80 9.59 -7.59
CA LEU A 130 -10.38 9.78 -6.19
C LEU A 130 -9.46 8.66 -5.70
N ALA A 131 -9.73 7.41 -6.06
CA ALA A 131 -8.89 6.26 -5.72
C ALA A 131 -7.49 6.36 -6.37
N LEU A 132 -7.38 6.79 -7.63
CA LEU A 132 -6.07 7.03 -8.26
C LEU A 132 -5.26 8.13 -7.57
N ARG A 133 -5.93 9.17 -7.06
CA ARG A 133 -5.26 10.26 -6.33
C ARG A 133 -4.58 9.76 -5.05
N LEU A 134 -5.00 8.63 -4.47
CA LEU A 134 -4.31 8.02 -3.34
C LEU A 134 -2.86 7.65 -3.70
N HIS A 135 -2.63 7.11 -4.89
CA HIS A 135 -1.28 6.83 -5.38
C HIS A 135 -0.52 8.13 -5.68
N ALA A 136 -1.16 9.11 -6.32
CA ALA A 136 -0.52 10.38 -6.66
C ALA A 136 -0.02 11.15 -5.41
N LYS A 137 -0.69 10.99 -4.26
CA LYS A 137 -0.27 11.59 -2.97
C LYS A 137 1.08 11.07 -2.47
N LEU A 138 1.47 9.84 -2.81
CA LEU A 138 2.76 9.26 -2.42
C LEU A 138 3.93 9.81 -3.26
N LEU A 139 3.64 10.54 -4.33
CA LEU A 139 4.63 11.03 -5.28
C LEU A 139 4.97 12.49 -5.04
N GLN A 140 6.22 12.85 -5.35
CA GLN A 140 6.74 14.21 -5.19
C GLN A 140 6.63 15.00 -6.50
N TRP A 141 6.47 16.32 -6.38
CA TRP A 141 6.56 17.25 -7.50
C TRP A 141 8.04 17.53 -7.85
N ALA A 142 8.80 16.49 -8.22
CA ALA A 142 10.24 16.59 -8.47
C ALA A 142 10.73 15.58 -9.51
N GLU A 143 11.73 15.96 -10.31
CA GLU A 143 12.40 15.08 -11.30
C GLU A 143 13.37 14.08 -10.65
N LEU A 144 12.95 13.48 -9.54
CA LEU A 144 13.70 12.44 -8.84
C LEU A 144 13.38 11.07 -9.46
N PRO A 145 14.36 10.15 -9.53
CA PRO A 145 14.13 8.78 -9.99
C PRO A 145 12.99 8.13 -9.22
N LEU A 146 12.06 7.48 -9.93
CA LEU A 146 10.93 6.79 -9.32
C LEU A 146 11.41 5.48 -8.67
N PRO A 147 11.27 5.30 -7.35
CA PRO A 147 11.60 4.04 -6.69
C PRO A 147 10.68 2.91 -7.16
N PRO A 148 11.21 1.68 -7.37
CA PRO A 148 10.39 0.53 -7.80
C PRO A 148 9.18 0.25 -6.89
N ARG A 149 9.33 0.48 -5.56
CA ARG A 149 8.25 0.31 -4.57
C ARG A 149 7.07 1.28 -4.74
N LEU A 150 7.27 2.38 -5.46
CA LEU A 150 6.21 3.36 -5.77
C LEU A 150 5.63 3.15 -7.17
N ARG A 151 5.98 2.04 -7.84
CA ARG A 151 5.46 1.73 -9.17
C ARG A 151 4.40 0.66 -9.07
N HIS A 152 3.24 0.90 -9.65
CA HIS A 152 2.25 -0.16 -9.86
C HIS A 152 2.80 -1.16 -10.91
N PRO A 153 2.65 -2.50 -10.74
CA PRO A 153 3.22 -3.48 -11.68
C PRO A 153 2.73 -3.35 -13.12
N ALA A 154 1.51 -2.86 -13.32
CA ALA A 154 0.94 -2.61 -14.65
C ALA A 154 1.15 -1.17 -15.15
N ALA A 155 1.86 -0.32 -14.40
CA ALA A 155 2.13 1.04 -14.85
C ALA A 155 3.09 1.04 -16.05
N PRO A 156 2.90 1.95 -17.03
CA PRO A 156 3.82 2.14 -18.15
C PRO A 156 5.28 2.29 -17.70
N THR A 157 6.21 1.67 -18.43
CA THR A 157 7.65 1.63 -18.11
C THR A 157 8.41 2.93 -18.41
N ASP A 158 7.80 3.81 -19.19
CA ASP A 158 8.30 5.11 -19.63
C ASP A 158 8.33 6.18 -18.52
N HIS A 159 7.46 6.09 -17.50
CA HIS A 159 7.54 6.96 -16.33
C HIS A 159 8.78 6.64 -15.49
N ARG A 160 9.83 7.47 -15.60
CA ARG A 160 11.12 7.31 -14.91
C ARG A 160 11.24 8.16 -13.64
N THR A 161 10.48 9.25 -13.54
CA THR A 161 10.54 10.17 -12.40
C THR A 161 9.24 10.19 -11.60
N HIS A 162 9.31 10.60 -10.33
CA HIS A 162 8.14 10.86 -9.49
C HIS A 162 7.14 11.79 -10.20
N LEU A 163 7.67 12.83 -10.80
CA LEU A 163 6.91 13.88 -11.45
C LEU A 163 6.15 13.38 -12.68
N GLN A 164 6.81 12.60 -13.55
CA GLN A 164 6.17 12.00 -14.73
C GLN A 164 4.97 11.13 -14.34
N LEU A 165 5.17 10.21 -13.38
CA LEU A 165 4.09 9.34 -12.93
C LEU A 165 2.96 10.14 -12.24
N LYS A 166 3.31 11.16 -11.45
CA LYS A 166 2.33 11.98 -10.75
C LYS A 166 1.44 12.77 -11.71
N VAL A 167 2.02 13.36 -12.75
CA VAL A 167 1.28 14.05 -13.81
C VAL A 167 0.31 13.09 -14.49
N SER A 168 0.80 11.94 -14.97
CA SER A 168 -0.03 10.93 -15.65
C SER A 168 -1.23 10.48 -14.79
N LEU A 169 -1.01 10.21 -13.50
CA LEU A 169 -2.09 9.80 -12.58
C LEU A 169 -3.11 10.93 -12.34
N LEU A 170 -2.67 12.18 -12.26
CA LEU A 170 -3.55 13.33 -12.03
C LEU A 170 -4.33 13.69 -13.29
N GLU A 171 -3.74 13.56 -14.48
CA GLU A 171 -4.45 13.72 -15.74
C GLU A 171 -5.56 12.68 -15.89
N GLU A 172 -5.25 11.40 -15.63
CA GLU A 172 -6.25 10.34 -15.64
C GLU A 172 -7.34 10.58 -14.57
N ALA A 173 -6.96 10.99 -13.36
CA ALA A 173 -7.91 11.32 -12.31
C ALA A 173 -8.82 12.49 -12.69
N ALA A 174 -8.31 13.52 -13.35
CA ALA A 174 -9.10 14.66 -13.82
C ALA A 174 -10.14 14.24 -14.87
N GLN A 175 -9.75 13.39 -15.83
CA GLN A 175 -10.67 12.83 -16.83
C GLN A 175 -11.78 12.00 -16.19
N LEU A 176 -11.44 11.18 -15.19
CA LEU A 176 -12.41 10.37 -14.45
C LEU A 176 -13.37 11.22 -13.62
N LEU A 177 -12.88 12.28 -12.97
CA LEU A 177 -13.71 13.23 -12.23
C LEU A 177 -14.67 13.98 -13.15
N ASP A 178 -14.20 14.40 -14.33
CA ASP A 178 -15.03 15.06 -15.34
C ASP A 178 -16.13 14.12 -15.87
N ALA A 179 -15.78 12.87 -16.20
CA ALA A 179 -16.73 11.83 -16.59
C ALA A 179 -17.75 11.51 -15.47
N GLY A 180 -17.34 11.63 -14.21
CA GLY A 180 -18.20 11.51 -13.03
C GLY A 180 -18.96 12.78 -12.66
N GLN A 181 -18.91 13.83 -13.49
CA GLN A 181 -19.56 15.14 -13.29
C GLN A 181 -19.10 15.89 -12.02
N GLN A 182 -17.91 15.56 -11.49
CA GLN A 182 -17.30 16.24 -10.35
C GLN A 182 -16.38 17.38 -10.83
N TRP A 183 -16.96 18.36 -11.53
CA TRP A 183 -16.22 19.40 -12.24
C TRP A 183 -15.38 20.29 -11.32
N GLU A 184 -15.85 20.58 -10.11
CA GLU A 184 -15.08 21.38 -9.15
C GLU A 184 -13.78 20.68 -8.74
N LEU A 185 -13.85 19.37 -8.48
CA LEU A 185 -12.69 18.55 -8.14
C LEU A 185 -11.77 18.37 -9.34
N ALA A 186 -12.32 18.15 -10.55
CA ALA A 186 -11.55 18.09 -11.78
C ALA A 186 -10.77 19.40 -12.01
N ALA A 187 -11.44 20.55 -11.86
CA ALA A 187 -10.82 21.86 -12.00
C ALA A 187 -9.72 22.11 -10.96
N GLN A 188 -9.88 21.64 -9.72
CA GLN A 188 -8.81 21.71 -8.71
C GLN A 188 -7.56 20.93 -9.13
N VAL A 189 -7.74 19.71 -9.65
CA VAL A 189 -6.62 18.89 -10.14
C VAL A 189 -5.93 19.55 -11.34
N VAL A 190 -6.71 20.08 -12.30
CA VAL A 190 -6.15 20.79 -13.46
C VAL A 190 -5.38 22.05 -13.04
N LYS A 191 -5.88 22.82 -12.06
CA LYS A 191 -5.15 23.97 -11.52
C LYS A 191 -3.83 23.57 -10.87
N GLU A 192 -3.79 22.45 -10.14
CA GLU A 192 -2.54 21.91 -9.60
C GLU A 192 -1.55 21.58 -10.73
N LEU A 193 -2.02 20.95 -11.81
CA LEU A 193 -1.19 20.64 -12.97
C LEU A 193 -0.67 21.91 -13.66
N VAL A 194 -1.51 22.90 -13.90
CA VAL A 194 -1.13 24.18 -14.54
C VAL A 194 -0.04 24.88 -13.73
N ALA A 195 -0.24 25.02 -12.41
CA ALA A 195 0.75 25.65 -11.53
C ALA A 195 2.13 24.95 -11.59
N GLN A 196 2.15 23.63 -11.80
CA GLN A 196 3.40 22.87 -11.93
C GLN A 196 4.07 23.06 -13.29
N HIS A 197 3.31 23.28 -14.36
CA HIS A 197 3.87 23.59 -15.68
C HIS A 197 4.45 25.01 -15.71
N GLU A 198 3.74 25.98 -15.12
CA GLU A 198 4.22 27.36 -14.99
C GLU A 198 5.56 27.43 -14.25
N ARG A 199 5.72 26.68 -13.15
CA ARG A 199 6.97 26.60 -12.38
C ARG A 199 8.15 26.00 -13.14
N ARG A 200 7.90 25.19 -14.18
CA ARG A 200 8.97 24.63 -15.02
C ARG A 200 9.31 25.50 -16.23
N GLY A 201 8.35 26.30 -16.68
CA GLY A 201 8.53 27.23 -17.79
C GLY A 201 9.21 28.54 -17.40
N ALA A 202 9.24 28.85 -16.10
CA ALA A 202 9.97 29.98 -15.51
C ALA A 202 11.39 29.59 -15.10
#